data_AF-A0A7J5CD46-F1
#
_entry.id   AF-A0A7J5CD46-F1
#
_cell.length_a   1.000
_cell.length_b   1.000
_cell.length_c   1.000
_cell.angle_alpha   90.00
_cell.angle_beta   90.00
_cell.angle_gamma   90.00
#
_symmetry.space_group_name_H-M   'P 1'
#
loop_
_entity.id
_entity.type
_entity.pdbx_description
1 polymer ?
#
loop_
_entity_poly.entity_id
_entity_poly.type
_entity_poly.pdbx_seq_one_letter_code
_entity_poly.pdbx_strand_id
1 'polypeptide(L)'
;MPEGHLIHRYAREQHDALAGRDVTLSSPQGRFDPAPYAGRPLRAVEADGKHLLYHFPDAPALHVHLGMRGLFLRYDDPAVPPRPGTRLRLAGPAVAYDLIAPIRCEPLPADAERALRDSLGPDPLRADAEPAEAVRRLTATGAAVGAALLDQAVWAGIGNAWRAELLFLAGLDPDARSVGAPAAERLWRLAVAHLALGRDLGQVVSDPAAPDERWVYKREHCRRCGSRVRTWQVGGRTAYACPVDQPAG
;
A
#
# COMPACT_ATOMS: atom_id res chain seq x y z
N MET A 1 -0.94 7.95 -5.51
CA MET A 1 -0.09 6.78 -5.74
C MET A 1 -0.54 5.72 -4.75
N PRO A 2 -0.95 4.54 -5.20
CA PRO A 2 -1.31 3.45 -4.31
C PRO A 2 -0.13 3.04 -3.43
N GLU A 3 -0.33 3.11 -2.11
CA GLU A 3 0.55 2.55 -1.08
C GLU A 3 -0.31 1.66 -0.17
N GLY A 4 0.28 0.98 0.82
CA GLY A 4 -0.38 -0.08 1.60
C GLY A 4 -1.79 0.26 2.09
N HIS A 5 -1.99 1.44 2.68
CA HIS A 5 -3.31 1.94 3.08
C HIS A 5 -4.43 1.79 2.02
N LEU A 6 -4.16 2.16 0.76
CA LEU A 6 -5.12 2.06 -0.34
C LEU A 6 -5.31 0.62 -0.79
N ILE A 7 -4.25 -0.19 -0.77
CA ILE A 7 -4.31 -1.62 -1.13
C ILE A 7 -5.16 -2.38 -0.12
N HIS A 8 -4.95 -2.15 1.18
CA HIS A 8 -5.79 -2.69 2.25
C HIS A 8 -7.24 -2.20 2.18
N ARG A 9 -7.46 -0.95 1.76
CA ARG A 9 -8.81 -0.43 1.53
C ARG A 9 -9.50 -1.22 0.42
N TYR A 10 -8.85 -1.36 -0.73
CA TYR A 10 -9.40 -2.13 -1.84
C TYR A 10 -9.64 -3.59 -1.46
N ALA A 11 -8.74 -4.21 -0.70
CA ALA A 11 -8.92 -5.58 -0.22
C ALA A 11 -10.22 -5.70 0.60
N ARG A 12 -10.40 -4.84 1.61
CA ARG A 12 -11.61 -4.82 2.44
C ARG A 12 -12.87 -4.58 1.63
N GLU A 13 -12.91 -3.49 0.86
CA GLU A 13 -14.11 -3.10 0.10
C GLU A 13 -14.51 -4.17 -0.94
N GLN A 14 -13.53 -4.80 -1.59
CA GLN A 14 -13.79 -5.83 -2.58
C GLN A 14 -14.10 -7.18 -1.94
N HIS A 15 -13.48 -7.52 -0.81
CA HIS A 15 -13.84 -8.69 -0.02
C HIS A 15 -15.30 -8.62 0.42
N ASP A 16 -15.70 -7.54 1.11
CA ASP A 16 -17.05 -7.37 1.63
C ASP A 16 -18.12 -7.38 0.52
N ALA A 17 -17.76 -6.84 -0.65
CA ALA A 17 -18.68 -6.70 -1.76
C ALA A 17 -18.77 -7.94 -2.66
N LEU A 18 -17.74 -8.79 -2.73
CA LEU A 18 -17.63 -9.85 -3.73
C LEU A 18 -17.40 -11.25 -3.15
N ALA A 19 -16.75 -11.39 -1.98
CA ALA A 19 -16.45 -12.70 -1.43
C ALA A 19 -17.72 -13.48 -1.06
N GLY A 20 -17.72 -14.78 -1.37
CA GLY A 20 -18.86 -15.67 -1.17
C GLY A 20 -20.04 -15.45 -2.13
N ARG A 21 -19.91 -14.55 -3.12
CA ARG A 21 -20.96 -14.24 -4.10
C ARG A 21 -20.61 -14.80 -5.48
N ASP A 22 -21.59 -14.77 -6.38
CA ASP A 22 -21.39 -15.08 -7.79
C ASP A 22 -20.62 -13.93 -8.46
N VAL A 23 -19.31 -14.12 -8.62
CA VAL A 23 -18.40 -13.14 -9.21
C VAL A 23 -18.03 -13.59 -10.62
N THR A 24 -18.20 -12.70 -11.60
CA THR A 24 -17.72 -12.87 -12.96
C THR A 24 -16.44 -12.06 -13.16
N LEU A 25 -15.43 -12.72 -13.74
CA LEU A 25 -14.19 -12.07 -14.16
C LEU A 25 -14.19 -11.93 -15.68
N SER A 26 -13.84 -10.74 -16.17
CA SER A 26 -13.62 -10.53 -17.61
C SER A 26 -12.42 -9.63 -17.86
N SER A 27 -11.86 -9.71 -19.07
CA SER A 27 -10.68 -8.95 -19.49
C SER A 27 -11.01 -8.14 -20.75
N PRO A 28 -11.68 -6.99 -20.63
CA PRO A 28 -12.13 -6.22 -21.79
C PRO A 28 -11.01 -5.84 -22.78
N GLN A 29 -9.79 -5.60 -22.27
CA GLN A 29 -8.65 -5.33 -23.13
C GLN A 29 -7.88 -6.59 -23.59
N GLY A 30 -8.31 -7.79 -23.19
CA GLY A 30 -7.71 -9.06 -23.60
C GLY A 30 -6.29 -9.33 -23.06
N ARG A 31 -5.84 -8.62 -22.02
CA ARG A 31 -4.46 -8.75 -21.48
C ARG A 31 -4.37 -9.50 -20.15
N PHE A 32 -5.37 -10.32 -19.87
CA PHE A 32 -5.48 -11.18 -18.70
C PHE A 32 -6.41 -12.33 -19.07
N ASP A 33 -6.08 -13.55 -18.65
CA ASP A 33 -6.92 -14.73 -18.88
C ASP A 33 -7.79 -15.02 -17.64
N PRO A 34 -9.12 -14.80 -17.72
CA PRO A 34 -10.03 -15.07 -16.62
C PRO A 34 -10.48 -16.55 -16.55
N ALA A 35 -10.16 -17.39 -17.54
CA ALA A 35 -10.65 -18.76 -17.62
C ALA A 35 -10.35 -19.61 -16.37
N PRO A 36 -9.18 -19.50 -15.72
CA PRO A 36 -8.90 -20.23 -14.48
C PRO A 36 -9.77 -19.82 -13.29
N TYR A 37 -10.59 -18.78 -13.40
CA TYR A 37 -11.42 -18.27 -12.30
C TYR A 37 -12.91 -18.38 -12.60
N ALA A 38 -13.27 -18.74 -13.83
CA ALA A 38 -14.65 -18.82 -14.28
C ALA A 38 -15.44 -19.85 -13.47
N GLY A 39 -16.63 -19.46 -13.00
CA GLY A 39 -17.52 -20.32 -12.22
C GLY A 39 -17.03 -20.65 -10.81
N ARG A 40 -15.93 -20.06 -10.35
CA ARG A 40 -15.36 -20.30 -9.02
C ARG A 40 -15.76 -19.17 -8.07
N PRO A 41 -16.27 -19.47 -6.86
CA PRO A 41 -16.61 -18.42 -5.89
C PRO A 41 -15.33 -17.78 -5.36
N LEU A 42 -15.29 -16.46 -5.33
CA LEU A 42 -14.23 -15.71 -4.67
C LEU A 42 -14.31 -15.97 -3.16
N ARG A 43 -13.24 -16.50 -2.56
CA ARG A 43 -13.21 -16.85 -1.13
C ARG A 43 -12.73 -15.70 -0.27
N ALA A 44 -11.65 -15.04 -0.69
CA ALA A 44 -11.04 -13.98 0.07
C ALA A 44 -10.36 -12.98 -0.86
N VAL A 45 -10.24 -11.74 -0.38
CA VAL A 45 -9.39 -10.71 -0.98
C VAL A 45 -8.52 -10.18 0.13
N GLU A 46 -7.21 -10.32 -0.03
CA GLU A 46 -6.23 -9.94 0.99
C GLU A 46 -5.27 -8.89 0.45
N ALA A 47 -4.69 -8.13 1.38
CA ALA A 47 -3.57 -7.26 1.11
C ALA A 47 -2.33 -7.72 1.91
N ASP A 48 -1.19 -7.67 1.24
CA ASP A 48 0.12 -7.85 1.85
C ASP A 48 1.07 -6.79 1.29
N GLY A 49 1.34 -5.76 2.08
CA GLY A 49 2.01 -4.54 1.65
C GLY A 49 1.28 -3.86 0.49
N LYS A 50 1.86 -3.93 -0.70
CA LYS A 50 1.31 -3.33 -1.94
C LYS A 50 0.72 -4.36 -2.91
N HIS A 51 0.51 -5.58 -2.43
CA HIS A 51 0.02 -6.71 -3.21
C HIS A 51 -1.42 -7.00 -2.82
N LEU A 52 -2.32 -7.05 -3.80
CA LEU A 52 -3.69 -7.56 -3.66
C LEU A 52 -3.73 -9.01 -4.13
N LEU A 53 -4.27 -9.89 -3.31
CA LEU A 53 -4.37 -11.33 -3.57
C LEU A 53 -5.84 -11.75 -3.48
N TYR A 54 -6.36 -12.36 -4.56
CA TYR A 54 -7.74 -12.86 -4.62
C TYR A 54 -7.70 -14.37 -4.67
N HIS A 55 -8.39 -15.01 -3.72
CA HIS A 55 -8.33 -16.46 -3.53
C HIS A 55 -9.58 -17.13 -4.06
N PHE A 56 -9.40 -18.11 -4.95
CA PHE A 56 -10.45 -18.93 -5.53
C PHE A 56 -10.13 -20.41 -5.25
N PRO A 57 -11.14 -21.27 -5.06
CA PRO A 57 -10.89 -22.71 -4.90
C PRO A 57 -10.29 -23.31 -6.18
N ASP A 58 -9.35 -24.23 -6.02
CA ASP A 58 -8.72 -25.00 -7.11
C ASP A 58 -8.12 -24.13 -8.23
N ALA A 59 -7.67 -22.92 -7.88
CA ALA A 59 -7.05 -21.95 -8.77
C ALA A 59 -5.78 -21.36 -8.12
N PRO A 60 -4.80 -20.90 -8.91
CA PRO A 60 -3.78 -19.99 -8.40
C PRO A 60 -4.46 -18.73 -7.83
N ALA A 61 -3.82 -18.05 -6.89
CA ALA A 61 -4.32 -16.74 -6.45
C ALA A 61 -4.25 -15.76 -7.63
N LEU A 62 -5.23 -14.88 -7.79
CA LEU A 62 -5.09 -13.74 -8.70
C LEU A 62 -4.28 -12.67 -7.95
N HIS A 63 -3.15 -12.26 -8.52
CA HIS A 63 -2.30 -11.21 -7.97
C HIS A 63 -2.44 -9.91 -8.75
N VAL A 64 -2.73 -8.83 -8.02
CA VAL A 64 -2.73 -7.47 -8.54
C VAL A 64 -1.69 -6.63 -7.80
N HIS A 65 -0.86 -5.93 -8.57
CA HIS A 65 -0.01 -4.85 -8.06
C HIS A 65 -0.26 -3.59 -8.89
N LEU A 66 -0.78 -2.54 -8.26
CA LEU A 66 -1.22 -1.33 -8.98
C LEU A 66 -0.07 -0.49 -9.51
N GLY A 67 1.08 -0.50 -8.82
CA GLY A 67 2.19 0.38 -9.16
C GLY A 67 1.79 1.86 -9.02
N MET A 68 2.38 2.74 -9.83
CA MET A 68 2.19 4.18 -9.64
C MET A 68 0.86 4.74 -10.19
N ARG A 69 0.34 4.10 -11.26
CA ARG A 69 -0.82 4.59 -12.04
C ARG A 69 -2.06 3.71 -11.90
N GLY A 70 -1.90 2.50 -11.39
CA GLY A 70 -3.02 1.56 -11.28
C GLY A 70 -4.07 2.05 -10.30
N LEU A 71 -5.32 1.74 -10.59
CA LEU A 71 -6.48 2.07 -9.75
C LEU A 71 -7.63 1.09 -10.01
N PHE A 72 -8.58 1.07 -9.09
CA PHE A 72 -9.90 0.46 -9.32
C PHE A 72 -10.97 1.54 -9.45
N LEU A 73 -11.82 1.40 -10.45
CA LEU A 73 -13.06 2.16 -10.56
C LEU A 73 -14.21 1.27 -10.08
N ARG A 74 -15.00 1.77 -9.13
CA ARG A 74 -16.20 1.09 -8.65
C ARG A 74 -17.43 1.55 -9.43
N TYR A 75 -18.33 0.61 -9.68
CA TYR A 75 -19.64 0.80 -10.27
C TYR A 75 -20.68 0.16 -9.35
N ASP A 76 -21.70 0.91 -8.95
CA ASP A 76 -22.83 0.40 -8.16
C ASP A 76 -23.92 -0.26 -9.03
N ASP A 77 -23.74 -0.27 -10.34
CA ASP A 77 -24.51 -1.07 -11.28
C ASP A 77 -23.54 -1.93 -12.13
N PRO A 78 -23.53 -3.26 -11.94
CA PRO A 78 -22.65 -4.16 -12.69
C PRO A 78 -22.97 -4.22 -14.19
N ALA A 79 -24.16 -3.78 -14.63
CA ALA A 79 -24.54 -3.72 -16.03
C ALA A 79 -23.88 -2.56 -16.79
N VAL A 80 -23.34 -1.56 -16.07
CA VAL A 80 -22.57 -0.46 -16.71
C VAL A 80 -21.37 -1.07 -17.46
N PRO A 81 -21.24 -0.83 -18.78
CA PRO A 81 -20.15 -1.40 -19.56
C PRO A 81 -18.77 -1.03 -18.99
N PRO A 82 -17.78 -1.95 -19.02
CA PRO A 82 -16.44 -1.64 -18.56
C PRO A 82 -15.82 -0.51 -19.38
N ARG A 83 -14.99 0.31 -18.73
CA ARG A 83 -14.26 1.35 -19.46
C ARG A 83 -13.26 0.75 -20.47
N PRO A 84 -13.02 1.44 -21.60
CA PRO A 84 -11.89 1.12 -22.46
C PRO A 84 -10.57 1.10 -21.66
N GLY A 85 -9.74 0.08 -21.87
CA GLY A 85 -8.48 -0.10 -21.14
C GLY A 85 -8.60 -0.82 -19.79
N THR A 86 -9.77 -1.37 -19.47
CA THR A 86 -9.96 -2.24 -18.31
C THR A 86 -9.16 -3.53 -18.46
N ARG A 87 -8.17 -3.74 -17.57
CA ARG A 87 -7.34 -4.95 -17.51
C ARG A 87 -8.13 -6.16 -17.05
N LEU A 88 -8.92 -5.96 -16.00
CA LEU A 88 -9.73 -6.96 -15.36
C LEU A 88 -10.98 -6.27 -14.84
N ARG A 89 -12.14 -6.83 -15.11
CA ARG A 89 -13.38 -6.49 -14.43
C ARG A 89 -13.75 -7.61 -13.46
N LEU A 90 -14.03 -7.23 -12.23
CA LEU A 90 -14.63 -8.08 -11.20
C LEU A 90 -16.07 -7.64 -11.02
N ALA A 91 -17.05 -8.43 -11.45
CA ALA A 91 -18.47 -8.09 -11.35
C ALA A 91 -19.19 -9.07 -10.43
N GLY A 92 -19.78 -8.56 -9.35
CA GLY A 92 -20.71 -9.30 -8.50
C GLY A 92 -22.17 -8.91 -8.76
N PRO A 93 -23.11 -9.38 -7.94
CA PRO A 93 -24.55 -9.14 -8.17
C PRO A 93 -24.98 -7.67 -8.07
N ALA A 94 -24.27 -6.87 -7.29
CA ALA A 94 -24.65 -5.49 -6.98
C ALA A 94 -23.59 -4.45 -7.34
N VAL A 95 -22.34 -4.86 -7.57
CA VAL A 95 -21.24 -3.93 -7.87
C VAL A 95 -20.28 -4.53 -8.87
N ALA A 96 -19.56 -3.68 -9.57
CA ALA A 96 -18.40 -4.08 -10.35
C ALA A 96 -17.19 -3.19 -10.08
N TYR A 97 -16.00 -3.75 -10.27
CA TYR A 97 -14.73 -3.04 -10.19
C TYR A 97 -13.95 -3.23 -11.47
N ASP A 98 -13.57 -2.12 -12.12
CA ASP A 98 -12.66 -2.11 -13.26
C ASP A 98 -11.24 -1.79 -12.80
N LEU A 99 -10.32 -2.74 -13.02
CA LEU A 99 -8.89 -2.56 -12.80
C LEU A 99 -8.25 -1.85 -13.98
N ILE A 100 -7.72 -0.65 -13.75
CA ILE A 100 -7.10 0.17 -14.77
C ILE A 100 -5.59 0.26 -14.52
N ALA A 101 -4.79 0.11 -15.59
CA ALA A 101 -3.34 0.33 -15.62
C ALA A 101 -2.49 -0.28 -14.47
N PRO A 102 -2.78 -1.50 -13.97
CA PRO A 102 -1.90 -2.14 -12.99
C PRO A 102 -0.56 -2.49 -13.62
N ILE A 103 0.47 -2.63 -12.79
CA ILE A 103 1.76 -3.18 -13.25
C ILE A 103 1.77 -4.71 -13.26
N ARG A 104 0.92 -5.35 -12.42
CA ARG A 104 0.70 -6.80 -12.40
C ARG A 104 -0.79 -7.10 -12.27
N CYS A 105 -1.24 -8.08 -13.04
CA CYS A 105 -2.57 -8.67 -12.99
C CYS A 105 -2.39 -10.08 -13.57
N GLU A 106 -2.03 -11.03 -12.72
CA GLU A 106 -1.50 -12.33 -13.14
C GLU A 106 -1.93 -13.45 -12.18
N PRO A 107 -2.06 -14.69 -12.65
CA PRO A 107 -2.12 -15.84 -11.75
C PRO A 107 -0.81 -15.96 -10.97
N LEU A 108 -0.94 -16.22 -9.67
CA LEU A 108 0.16 -16.44 -8.74
C LEU A 108 0.05 -17.85 -8.16
N PRO A 109 0.88 -18.79 -8.65
CA PRO A 109 0.98 -20.13 -8.07
C PRO A 109 1.34 -20.11 -6.58
N ALA A 110 0.95 -21.16 -5.84
CA ALA A 110 1.07 -21.17 -4.38
C ALA A 110 2.53 -21.05 -3.88
N ASP A 111 3.50 -21.59 -4.60
CA ASP A 111 4.93 -21.42 -4.33
C ASP A 111 5.42 -20.00 -4.56
N ALA A 112 4.98 -19.37 -5.65
CA ALA A 112 5.27 -17.96 -5.92
C ALA A 112 4.58 -17.03 -4.91
N GLU A 113 3.37 -17.38 -4.43
CA GLU A 113 2.69 -16.64 -3.37
C GLU A 113 3.47 -16.71 -2.05
N ARG A 114 3.91 -17.92 -1.64
CA ARG A 114 4.78 -18.05 -0.45
C ARG A 114 6.06 -17.25 -0.61
N ALA A 115 6.76 -17.40 -1.74
CA ALA A 115 8.00 -16.66 -1.99
C ALA A 115 7.79 -15.13 -1.95
N LEU A 116 6.65 -14.64 -2.47
CA LEU A 116 6.27 -13.24 -2.36
C LEU A 116 6.11 -12.84 -0.90
N ARG A 117 5.29 -13.56 -0.12
CA ARG A 117 5.04 -13.24 1.29
C ARG A 117 6.32 -13.30 2.13
N ASP A 118 7.15 -14.31 1.91
CA ASP A 118 8.43 -14.49 2.61
C ASP A 118 9.43 -13.37 2.30
N SER A 119 9.34 -12.75 1.12
CA SER A 119 10.18 -11.60 0.74
C SER A 119 9.78 -10.29 1.40
N LEU A 120 8.56 -10.20 1.96
CA LEU A 120 8.03 -8.98 2.55
C LEU A 120 8.46 -8.84 4.01
N GLY A 121 8.59 -7.59 4.44
CA GLY A 121 8.68 -7.20 5.84
C GLY A 121 7.32 -7.12 6.50
N PRO A 122 7.26 -6.95 7.83
CA PRO A 122 6.00 -6.73 8.53
C PRO A 122 5.19 -5.58 7.90
N ASP A 123 3.90 -5.81 7.72
CA ASP A 123 2.94 -4.83 7.22
C ASP A 123 2.17 -4.20 8.40
N PRO A 124 2.25 -2.88 8.62
CA PRO A 124 1.56 -2.22 9.74
C PRO A 124 0.04 -2.42 9.79
N LEU A 125 -0.60 -2.85 8.69
CA LEU A 125 -2.05 -3.05 8.61
C LEU A 125 -2.50 -4.50 8.74
N ARG A 126 -1.57 -5.47 8.79
CA ARG A 126 -1.91 -6.87 8.99
C ARG A 126 -1.94 -7.21 10.48
N ALA A 127 -2.93 -8.00 10.88
CA ALA A 127 -3.09 -8.42 12.28
C ALA A 127 -2.03 -9.41 12.75
N ASP A 128 -1.37 -10.12 11.82
CA ASP A 128 -0.28 -11.07 12.07
C ASP A 128 1.11 -10.42 12.00
N ALA A 129 1.19 -9.09 11.85
CA ALA A 129 2.47 -8.39 11.83
C ALA A 129 3.06 -8.29 13.24
N GLU A 130 4.27 -8.82 13.40
CA GLU A 130 5.00 -8.80 14.67
C GLU A 130 5.77 -7.48 14.87
N PRO A 131 5.42 -6.63 15.85
CA PRO A 131 6.11 -5.34 16.06
C PRO A 131 7.61 -5.50 16.35
N ALA A 132 8.00 -6.56 17.08
CA ALA A 132 9.39 -6.83 17.40
C ALA A 132 10.22 -7.16 16.14
N GLU A 133 9.63 -7.87 15.17
CA GLU A 133 10.22 -8.11 13.86
C GLU A 133 10.44 -6.79 13.11
N ALA A 134 9.42 -5.93 13.10
CA ALA A 134 9.46 -4.65 12.39
C ALA A 134 10.58 -3.75 12.94
N VAL A 135 10.71 -3.68 14.26
CA VAL A 135 11.79 -2.96 14.95
C VAL A 135 13.14 -3.57 14.61
N ARG A 136 13.28 -4.90 14.71
CA ARG A 136 14.54 -5.58 14.42
C ARG A 136 15.00 -5.34 12.98
N ARG A 137 14.11 -5.49 11.99
CA ARG A 137 14.47 -5.26 10.58
C ARG A 137 14.93 -3.83 10.35
N LEU A 138 14.21 -2.83 10.86
CA LEU A 138 14.58 -1.43 10.67
C LEU A 138 15.92 -1.07 11.32
N THR A 139 16.15 -1.54 12.56
CA THR A 139 17.39 -1.28 13.29
C THR A 139 18.61 -2.01 12.70
N ALA A 140 18.41 -3.13 12.00
CA ALA A 140 19.49 -3.95 11.44
C ALA A 140 19.95 -3.52 10.03
N THR A 141 19.22 -2.65 9.31
CA THR A 141 19.52 -2.39 7.88
C THR A 141 20.88 -1.71 7.63
N GLY A 142 21.35 -0.86 8.56
CA GLY A 142 22.49 0.06 8.36
C GLY A 142 22.27 1.14 7.29
N ALA A 143 21.15 1.10 6.57
CA ALA A 143 20.77 2.08 5.57
C ALA A 143 20.23 3.35 6.23
N ALA A 144 20.19 4.44 5.47
CA ALA A 144 19.44 5.63 5.87
C ALA A 144 17.97 5.26 6.08
N VAL A 145 17.34 5.75 7.15
CA VAL A 145 15.95 5.39 7.52
C VAL A 145 14.97 5.71 6.39
N GLY A 146 15.21 6.79 5.64
CA GLY A 146 14.41 7.13 4.47
C GLY A 146 14.57 6.15 3.30
N ALA A 147 15.68 5.44 3.18
CA ALA A 147 15.83 4.35 2.22
C ALA A 147 15.20 3.06 2.77
N ALA A 148 15.48 2.73 4.03
CA ALA A 148 14.96 1.53 4.70
C ALA A 148 13.43 1.44 4.67
N LEU A 149 12.72 2.56 4.90
CA LEU A 149 11.26 2.59 4.84
C LEU A 149 10.66 2.36 3.44
N LEU A 150 11.47 2.44 2.37
CA LEU A 150 11.00 2.10 1.01
C LEU A 150 11.32 0.67 0.63
N ASP A 151 12.22 0.01 1.37
CA ASP A 151 12.51 -1.40 1.18
C ASP A 151 11.33 -2.22 1.71
N GLN A 152 10.64 -2.91 0.80
CA GLN A 152 9.46 -3.70 1.15
C GLN A 152 9.84 -4.94 1.99
N ALA A 153 11.11 -5.35 2.03
CA ALA A 153 11.61 -6.38 2.92
C ALA A 153 11.83 -5.85 4.35
N VAL A 154 11.94 -4.54 4.56
CA VAL A 154 12.00 -3.93 5.89
C VAL A 154 10.58 -3.81 6.43
N TRP A 155 9.77 -2.92 5.87
CA TRP A 155 8.34 -2.77 6.18
C TRP A 155 7.54 -2.77 4.87
N ALA A 156 6.58 -3.68 4.77
CA ALA A 156 5.75 -3.76 3.59
C ALA A 156 4.71 -2.63 3.56
N GLY A 157 4.31 -2.21 2.35
CA GLY A 157 3.21 -1.26 2.18
C GLY A 157 3.61 0.21 2.24
N ILE A 158 4.72 0.57 2.89
CA ILE A 158 5.18 1.97 2.98
C ILE A 158 5.70 2.44 1.62
N GLY A 159 5.16 3.56 1.11
CA GLY A 159 5.68 4.24 -0.08
C GLY A 159 6.20 5.64 0.23
N ASN A 160 6.38 6.45 -0.81
CA ASN A 160 7.11 7.71 -0.66
C ASN A 160 6.32 8.77 0.12
N ALA A 161 4.99 8.79 0.01
CA ALA A 161 4.17 9.72 0.76
C ALA A 161 4.17 9.35 2.24
N TRP A 162 3.91 8.08 2.57
CA TRP A 162 3.96 7.64 3.97
C TRP A 162 5.34 7.73 4.57
N ARG A 163 6.40 7.41 3.84
CA ARG A 163 7.78 7.64 4.31
C ARG A 163 7.98 9.07 4.81
N ALA A 164 7.65 10.05 3.97
CA ALA A 164 7.90 11.46 4.27
C ALA A 164 7.12 11.91 5.52
N GLU A 165 5.84 11.56 5.56
CA GLU A 165 4.95 11.97 6.65
C GLU A 165 5.25 11.25 7.96
N LEU A 166 5.57 9.95 7.93
CA LEU A 166 5.91 9.18 9.13
C LEU A 166 7.24 9.63 9.75
N LEU A 167 8.26 9.90 8.92
CA LEU A 167 9.53 10.42 9.41
C LEU A 167 9.37 11.82 10.01
N PHE A 168 8.52 12.67 9.43
CA PHE A 168 8.18 13.96 9.99
C PHE A 168 7.49 13.83 11.36
N LEU A 169 6.49 12.95 11.47
CA LEU A 169 5.79 12.70 12.74
C LEU A 169 6.73 12.13 13.81
N ALA A 170 7.72 11.33 13.41
CA ALA A 170 8.73 10.77 14.30
C ALA A 170 9.89 11.73 14.62
N GLY A 171 9.98 12.87 13.95
CA GLY A 171 11.10 13.82 14.09
C GLY A 171 12.44 13.28 13.61
N LEU A 172 12.44 12.38 12.62
CA LEU A 172 13.64 11.71 12.11
C LEU A 172 14.10 12.31 10.78
N ASP A 173 15.37 12.67 10.67
CA ASP A 173 15.98 13.02 9.38
C ASP A 173 16.03 11.77 8.47
N PRO A 174 15.59 11.87 7.19
CA PRO A 174 15.65 10.75 6.24
C PRO A 174 17.03 10.11 6.05
N ASP A 175 18.13 10.83 6.30
CA ASP A 175 19.51 10.34 6.18
C ASP A 175 20.02 9.65 7.45
N ALA A 176 19.26 9.69 8.56
CA ALA A 176 19.65 9.03 9.80
C ALA A 176 19.86 7.52 9.60
N ARG A 177 21.05 7.01 9.94
CA ARG A 177 21.41 5.58 9.79
C ARG A 177 21.33 4.79 11.09
N SER A 178 21.33 5.46 12.23
CA SER A 178 21.24 4.84 13.55
C SER A 178 19.90 5.16 14.17
N VAL A 179 18.88 4.38 13.81
CA VAL A 179 17.57 4.43 14.47
C VAL A 179 17.59 3.41 15.60
N GLY A 180 17.67 3.88 16.84
CA GLY A 180 17.58 2.99 18.01
C GLY A 180 16.20 2.35 18.14
N ALA A 181 16.11 1.22 18.85
CA ALA A 181 14.86 0.49 19.06
C ALA A 181 13.69 1.38 19.56
N PRO A 182 13.87 2.29 20.54
CA PRO A 182 12.78 3.16 20.99
C PRO A 182 12.24 4.10 19.89
N ALA A 183 13.09 4.55 18.97
CA ALA A 183 12.67 5.38 17.84
C ALA A 183 11.96 4.55 16.76
N ALA A 184 12.47 3.35 16.47
CA ALA A 184 11.83 2.41 15.57
C ALA A 184 10.44 1.96 16.07
N GLU A 185 10.28 1.70 17.36
CA GLU A 185 8.99 1.38 17.99
C GLU A 185 7.98 2.53 17.87
N ARG A 186 8.42 3.77 18.12
CA ARG A 186 7.57 4.96 17.94
C ARG A 186 7.14 5.10 16.49
N LEU A 187 8.07 4.96 15.56
CA LEU A 187 7.80 5.04 14.12
C LEU A 187 6.83 3.93 13.67
N TRP A 188 6.97 2.71 14.20
CA TRP A 188 6.06 1.60 13.91
C TRP A 188 4.64 1.89 14.40
N ARG A 189 4.49 2.39 15.64
CA ARG A 189 3.17 2.79 16.17
C ARG A 189 2.52 3.89 15.33
N LEU A 190 3.30 4.87 14.87
CA LEU A 190 2.82 5.90 13.95
C LEU A 190 2.38 5.28 12.61
N ALA A 191 3.15 4.33 12.07
CA ALA A 191 2.80 3.64 10.83
C ALA A 191 1.47 2.89 10.97
N VAL A 192 1.30 2.08 12.02
CA VAL A 192 0.05 1.36 12.30
C VAL A 192 -1.14 2.33 12.38
N ALA A 193 -1.04 3.38 13.19
CA ALA A 193 -2.14 4.32 13.41
C ALA A 193 -2.52 5.10 12.14
N HIS A 194 -1.53 5.68 11.46
CA HIS A 194 -1.79 6.58 10.33
C HIS A 194 -2.11 5.83 9.04
N LEU A 195 -1.50 4.67 8.78
CA LEU A 195 -1.93 3.86 7.62
C LEU A 195 -3.36 3.35 7.81
N ALA A 196 -3.79 3.04 9.04
CA ALA A 196 -5.16 2.59 9.29
C ALA A 196 -6.17 3.72 9.05
N LEU A 197 -5.85 4.92 9.58
CA LEU A 197 -6.63 6.12 9.29
C LEU A 197 -6.69 6.42 7.78
N GLY A 198 -5.56 6.33 7.10
CA GLY A 198 -5.50 6.57 5.67
C GLY A 198 -6.22 5.52 4.83
N ARG A 199 -6.27 4.26 5.28
CA ARG A 199 -7.09 3.21 4.68
C ARG A 199 -8.57 3.58 4.79
N ASP A 200 -8.99 4.01 5.96
CA ASP A 200 -10.39 4.33 6.25
C ASP A 200 -10.87 5.58 5.52
N LEU A 201 -9.98 6.55 5.32
CA LEU A 201 -10.26 7.78 4.57
C LEU A 201 -9.90 7.71 3.08
N GLY A 202 -9.23 6.65 2.63
CA GLY A 202 -8.85 6.45 1.22
C GLY A 202 -7.78 7.43 0.72
N GLN A 203 -6.95 7.97 1.62
CA GLN A 203 -5.86 8.88 1.27
C GLN A 203 -4.76 8.88 2.34
N VAL A 204 -3.64 9.54 2.08
CA VAL A 204 -2.55 9.67 3.05
C VAL A 204 -2.95 10.66 4.14
N VAL A 205 -3.30 10.21 5.35
CA VAL A 205 -3.70 11.13 6.44
C VAL A 205 -2.69 11.11 7.58
N SER A 206 -1.85 12.12 7.64
CA SER A 206 -0.82 12.32 8.67
C SER A 206 -1.21 13.36 9.73
N ASP A 207 -2.29 14.11 9.51
CA ASP A 207 -2.95 14.97 10.48
C ASP A 207 -4.46 14.74 10.44
N PRO A 208 -5.04 14.09 11.46
CA PRO A 208 -6.48 13.87 11.52
C PRO A 208 -7.30 15.16 11.51
N ALA A 209 -6.76 16.28 11.99
CA ALA A 209 -7.44 17.58 12.00
C ALA A 209 -7.45 18.27 10.63
N ALA A 210 -6.61 17.82 9.69
CA ALA A 210 -6.49 18.37 8.35
C ALA A 210 -6.21 17.23 7.34
N PRO A 211 -7.20 16.38 7.05
CA PRO A 211 -6.98 15.12 6.33
C PRO A 211 -6.51 15.29 4.87
N ASP A 212 -6.84 16.41 4.24
CA ASP A 212 -6.41 16.74 2.87
C ASP A 212 -5.02 17.39 2.82
N GLU A 213 -4.45 17.73 3.98
CA GLU A 213 -3.16 18.39 4.11
C GLU A 213 -2.05 17.39 4.42
N ARG A 214 -0.83 17.74 4.02
CA ARG A 214 0.40 17.02 4.38
C ARG A 214 1.28 17.93 5.22
N TRP A 215 2.19 17.35 6.00
CA TRP A 215 3.15 18.11 6.78
C TRP A 215 4.33 18.59 5.93
N VAL A 216 4.90 17.70 5.10
CA VAL A 216 6.10 17.97 4.30
C VAL A 216 6.05 17.41 2.88
N TYR A 217 5.32 16.32 2.64
CA TYR A 217 5.32 15.64 1.34
C TYR A 217 4.79 16.55 0.23
N LYS A 218 5.63 16.79 -0.79
CA LYS A 218 5.33 17.70 -1.92
C LYS A 218 4.91 19.11 -1.51
N ARG A 219 5.42 19.59 -0.37
CA ARG A 219 5.25 20.99 0.05
C ARG A 219 6.52 21.79 -0.15
N GLU A 220 6.35 23.08 -0.34
CA GLU A 220 7.46 24.04 -0.31
C GLU A 220 7.84 24.44 1.13
N HIS A 221 6.84 24.53 2.03
CA HIS A 221 7.01 24.96 3.42
C HIS A 221 6.36 23.95 4.39
N CYS A 222 7.03 23.70 5.52
CA CYS A 222 6.54 22.85 6.59
C CYS A 222 5.24 23.44 7.16
N ARG A 223 4.19 22.62 7.25
CA ARG A 223 2.91 23.10 7.80
C ARG A 223 2.95 23.35 9.31
N ARG A 224 3.91 22.78 10.04
CA ARG A 224 4.04 22.97 11.49
C ARG A 224 4.79 24.24 11.85
N CYS A 225 6.00 24.44 11.31
CA CYS A 225 6.88 25.56 11.69
C CYS A 225 7.06 26.64 10.62
N GLY A 226 6.57 26.43 9.39
CA GLY A 226 6.72 27.38 8.27
C GLY A 226 8.07 27.36 7.55
N SER A 227 9.09 26.64 8.04
CA SER A 227 10.39 26.57 7.37
C SER A 227 10.32 25.88 6.01
N ARG A 228 11.20 26.27 5.07
CA ARG A 228 11.28 25.66 3.74
C ARG A 228 11.62 24.17 3.85
N VAL A 229 10.84 23.34 3.17
CA VAL A 229 11.07 21.89 3.07
C VAL A 229 12.28 21.64 2.17
N ARG A 230 13.23 20.85 2.67
CA ARG A 230 14.39 20.37 1.89
C ARG A 230 13.96 19.17 1.04
N THR A 231 14.49 19.09 -0.18
CA THR A 231 14.28 17.94 -1.08
C THR A 231 15.60 17.47 -1.69
N TRP A 232 15.88 16.17 -1.60
CA TRP A 232 17.06 15.51 -2.16
C TRP A 232 16.76 14.03 -2.44
N GLN A 233 17.74 13.25 -2.92
CA GLN A 233 17.56 11.82 -3.20
C GLN A 233 18.02 10.95 -2.04
N VAL A 234 17.15 10.06 -1.56
CA VAL A 234 17.46 9.00 -0.57
C VAL A 234 16.85 7.70 -1.06
N GLY A 235 17.68 6.66 -1.26
CA GLY A 235 17.23 5.38 -1.80
C GLY A 235 16.62 5.50 -3.21
N GLY A 236 17.17 6.38 -4.05
CA GLY A 236 16.69 6.62 -5.42
C GLY A 236 15.31 7.31 -5.51
N ARG A 237 14.80 7.86 -4.40
CA ARG A 237 13.50 8.56 -4.35
C ARG A 237 13.62 9.90 -3.63
N THR A 238 12.94 10.91 -4.16
CA THR A 238 12.88 12.26 -3.58
C THR A 238 12.37 12.22 -2.14
N ALA A 239 13.25 12.59 -1.20
CA ALA A 239 12.95 12.84 0.20
C ALA A 239 12.40 14.26 0.39
N TYR A 240 11.61 14.43 1.45
CA TYR A 240 11.05 15.71 1.89
C TYR A 240 11.28 15.78 3.40
N ALA A 241 11.93 16.83 3.88
CA ALA A 241 12.14 17.02 5.32
C ALA A 241 12.12 18.48 5.73
N CYS A 242 11.55 18.76 6.89
CA CYS A 242 11.66 20.06 7.54
C CYS A 242 12.98 20.12 8.32
N PRO A 243 13.89 21.09 8.05
CA PRO A 243 15.16 21.17 8.77
C PRO A 243 15.03 21.52 10.26
N VAL A 244 13.88 22.04 10.68
CA VAL A 244 13.62 22.41 12.08
C VAL A 244 12.98 21.26 12.86
N ASP A 245 11.97 20.61 12.29
CA ASP A 245 11.25 19.49 12.94
C ASP A 245 11.96 18.14 12.79
N GLN A 246 12.89 18.03 11.84
CA GLN A 246 13.71 16.85 11.57
C GLN A 246 15.18 17.29 11.46
N PRO A 247 15.79 17.72 12.57
CA PRO A 247 17.19 18.16 12.55
C PRO A 247 18.10 17.00 12.13
N ALA A 248 19.13 17.31 11.36
CA ALA A 248 20.18 16.35 11.09
C ALA A 248 20.86 15.98 12.43
N GLY A 249 21.01 14.67 12.67
CA GLY A 249 21.75 14.14 13.81
C GLY A 249 23.24 14.26 13.64
#